data_AF-A0A419DDK1-F1
#
_entry.id   AF-A0A419DDK1-F1
#
_cell.length_a   1.000
_cell.length_b   1.000
_cell.length_c   1.000
_cell.angle_alpha   90.00
_cell.angle_beta   90.00
_cell.angle_gamma   90.00
#
_symmetry.space_group_name_H-M   'P 1'
#
loop_
_entity.id
_entity.type
_entity.pdbx_description
1 polymer ?
#
loop_
_entity_poly.entity_id
_entity_poly.type
_entity_poly.pdbx_seq_one_letter_code
_entity_poly.pdbx_strand_id
1 'polypeptide(L)' 'MSGAVEKLCNDSELEPPAWVFKEKYFLKDPMFALDAKGMLRLVLLVESPNEFVVRNIFVTENCLQRV' A
#
# COMPACT_ATOMS: atom_id res chain seq x y z
N MET A 1 -5.14 6.40 -1.81
CA MET A 1 -4.75 7.57 -0.99
C MET A 1 -4.71 7.26 0.51
N SER A 2 -5.65 6.50 1.08
CA SER A 2 -5.62 6.13 2.52
C SER A 2 -4.36 5.37 2.95
N GLY A 3 -3.93 4.33 2.21
CA GLY A 3 -2.74 3.55 2.57
C GLY A 3 -1.45 4.39 2.57
N ALA A 4 -1.35 5.38 1.68
CA ALA A 4 -0.23 6.31 1.67
C ALA A 4 -0.22 7.22 2.91
N VAL A 5 -1.38 7.69 3.35
CA VAL A 5 -1.50 8.47 4.60
C VAL A 5 -1.13 7.62 5.81
N GLU A 6 -1.63 6.38 5.88
CA GLU A 6 -1.29 5.46 6.98
C GLU A 6 0.22 5.18 7.02
N LYS A 7 0.85 4.88 5.87
CA LYS A 7 2.30 4.64 5.79
C LYS A 7 3.09 5.87 6.26
N LEU A 8 2.73 7.07 5.80
CA LEU A 8 3.38 8.31 6.22
C LEU A 8 3.24 8.57 7.72
N CYS A 9 2.06 8.32 8.28
CA CYS A 9 1.83 8.43 9.73
C CYS A 9 2.71 7.44 10.49
N ASN A 10 2.72 6.16 10.10
CA ASN A 10 3.53 5.12 10.73
C ASN A 10 5.03 5.45 10.64
N ASP A 11 5.52 5.87 9.48
CA ASP A 11 6.92 6.27 9.27
C ASP A 11 7.33 7.50 10.09
N SER A 12 6.36 8.35 10.42
CA SER A 12 6.58 9.57 11.22
C SER A 12 6.23 9.40 12.70
N GLU A 13 5.90 8.18 13.14
CA GLU A 13 5.44 7.88 14.51
C GLU A 13 4.21 8.70 14.93
N LEU A 14 3.32 9.01 13.99
CA LEU A 14 2.07 9.74 14.20
C LEU A 14 0.87 8.78 14.17
N GLU A 15 -0.18 9.12 14.91
CA GLU A 15 -1.43 8.37 14.85
C GLU A 15 -2.16 8.60 13.50
N PRO A 16 -2.48 7.53 12.76
CA PRO A 16 -3.25 7.66 11.52
C PRO A 16 -4.68 8.15 11.81
N PRO A 17 -5.22 9.09 11.02
CA PRO A 17 -6.56 9.59 11.25
C PRO A 17 -7.61 8.51 10.94
N ALA A 18 -8.60 8.33 11.81
CA ALA A 18 -9.55 7.19 11.76
C ALA A 18 -10.25 6.95 10.42
N TRP A 19 -10.40 7.97 9.57
CA TRP A 19 -11.02 7.81 8.26
C TRP A 19 -10.23 6.91 7.31
N VAL A 20 -8.92 6.72 7.50
CA VAL A 20 -8.08 5.87 6.63
C VAL A 20 -8.48 4.40 6.67
N PHE A 21 -9.16 3.98 7.75
CA PHE A 21 -9.63 2.62 7.97
C PHE A 21 -11.07 2.37 7.51
N LYS A 22 -11.74 3.35 6.89
CA LYS A 22 -13.09 3.14 6.34
C LYS A 22 -13.07 2.11 5.21
N GLU A 23 -14.02 1.18 5.22
CA GLU A 23 -14.11 0.06 4.27
C GLU A 23 -14.07 0.49 2.80
N LYS A 24 -14.62 1.67 2.47
CA LYS A 24 -14.59 2.22 1.10
C LYS A 24 -13.19 2.43 0.52
N TYR A 25 -12.15 2.32 1.33
CA TYR A 25 -10.75 2.46 0.91
C TYR A 25 -9.99 1.12 0.79
N PHE A 26 -10.69 0.00 0.98
CA PHE A 26 -10.15 -1.35 0.81
C PHE A 26 -10.66 -1.90 -0.52
N LEU A 27 -9.75 -2.33 -1.40
CA LEU A 27 -10.14 -2.93 -2.66
C LEU A 27 -10.56 -4.38 -2.45
N LYS A 28 -11.60 -4.82 -3.16
CA LYS A 28 -11.99 -6.23 -3.20
C LYS A 28 -11.03 -7.05 -4.05
N ASP A 29 -10.62 -6.48 -5.18
CA ASP A 29 -9.73 -7.11 -6.14
C ASP A 29 -8.30 -6.55 -6.01
N PRO A 30 -7.27 -7.39 -6.20
CA PRO A 30 -5.88 -6.98 -6.09
C PRO A 30 -5.48 -6.02 -7.22
N MET A 31 -4.85 -4.91 -6.84
CA MET A 31 -4.25 -3.94 -7.74
C MET A 31 -2.72 -4.04 -7.65
N PHE A 32 -2.07 -4.24 -8.80
CA PHE A 32 -0.61 -4.27 -8.89
C PHE A 32 -0.11 -3.05 -9.65
N ALA A 33 0.91 -2.39 -9.11
CA ALA A 33 1.58 -1.29 -9.80
C ALA A 33 2.30 -1.77 -11.07
N LEU A 34 2.62 -0.81 -11.95
CA LEU A 34 3.46 -1.02 -13.15
C LEU A 34 2.90 -2.04 -14.17
N ASP A 35 1.59 -2.29 -14.19
CA ASP A 35 0.96 -3.37 -14.97
C ASP A 35 1.69 -4.71 -14.76
N ALA A 36 2.09 -5.00 -13.52
CA ALA A 36 2.94 -6.14 -13.22
C ALA A 36 2.30 -7.47 -13.64
N LYS A 37 3.12 -8.34 -14.26
CA LYS A 37 2.75 -9.69 -14.73
C LYS A 37 3.81 -10.70 -14.29
N GLY A 38 3.41 -11.96 -14.19
CA GLY A 38 4.30 -13.07 -13.86
C GLY A 38 5.06 -12.83 -12.54
N MET A 39 6.39 -13.02 -12.57
CA MET A 39 7.25 -12.92 -11.39
C MET A 39 7.21 -11.55 -10.69
N LEU A 40 6.98 -10.45 -11.42
CA LEU A 40 6.92 -9.13 -10.79
C LEU A 40 5.77 -9.04 -9.78
N ARG A 41 4.65 -9.75 -10.01
CA ARG A 41 3.57 -9.82 -9.01
C ARG A 41 4.00 -10.54 -7.73
N LEU A 42 4.85 -11.56 -7.84
CA LEU A 42 5.38 -12.27 -6.68
C LEU A 42 6.32 -11.37 -5.87
N VAL A 43 7.16 -10.59 -6.55
CA VAL A 43 8.03 -9.59 -5.92
C VAL A 43 7.18 -8.57 -5.17
N LEU A 44 6.19 -7.96 -5.84
CA LEU A 44 5.31 -6.97 -5.21
C LEU A 44 4.49 -7.57 -4.05
N LEU A 45 4.07 -8.84 -4.12
CA LEU A 45 3.40 -9.52 -3.01
C LEU A 45 4.26 -9.61 -1.75
N VAL A 46 5.57 -9.76 -1.90
CA VAL A 46 6.50 -9.92 -0.77
C VAL A 46 6.99 -8.57 -0.25
N GLU A 47 7.23 -7.60 -1.14
CA GLU A 47 7.87 -6.32 -0.79
C GLU A 47 6.88 -5.22 -0.36
N SER A 48 5.59 -5.35 -0.70
CA SER A 48 4.62 -4.28 -0.45
C SER A 48 4.49 -3.97 1.04
N PRO A 49 4.44 -2.68 1.43
CA PRO A 49 4.19 -2.32 2.83
C PRO A 49 2.80 -2.77 3.29
N ASN A 50 2.68 -3.12 4.57
CA ASN A 50 1.46 -3.70 5.15
C ASN A 50 0.23 -2.80 4.95
N GLU A 51 0.41 -1.47 5.04
CA GLU A 51 -0.63 -0.45 4.86
C GLU A 51 -1.28 -0.52 3.47
N PHE A 52 -0.57 -1.05 2.47
CA PHE A 52 -1.08 -1.29 1.13
C PHE A 52 -1.60 -2.72 0.97
N VAL A 53 -0.88 -3.72 1.52
CA VAL A 53 -1.25 -5.14 1.44
C VAL A 53 -2.65 -5.38 2.00
N VAL A 54 -2.96 -4.84 3.18
CA VAL A 54 -4.29 -5.00 3.80
C VAL A 54 -5.43 -4.43 2.94
N ARG A 55 -5.11 -3.56 1.97
CA ARG A 55 -6.06 -2.92 1.03
C ARG A 55 -6.05 -3.54 -0.36
N ASN A 56 -5.41 -4.71 -0.53
CA ASN A 56 -5.23 -5.37 -1.84
C ASN A 56 -4.47 -4.48 -2.85
N ILE A 57 -3.51 -3.68 -2.38
CA ILE A 57 -2.66 -2.84 -3.22
C ILE A 57 -1.22 -3.32 -3.11
N PHE A 58 -0.60 -3.64 -4.24
CA PHE A 58 0.75 -4.18 -4.31
C PHE A 58 1.66 -3.23 -5.10
N VAL A 59 2.63 -2.66 -4.40
CA VAL A 59 3.53 -1.57 -4.82
C VAL A 59 4.95 -1.87 -4.36
N THR A 60 5.95 -1.12 -4.84
CA THR A 60 7.31 -1.24 -4.30
C THR A 60 7.38 -0.67 -2.88
N GLU A 61 8.31 -1.17 -2.07
CA GLU A 61 8.50 -0.72 -0.69
C GLU A 61 8.73 0.80 -0.60
N ASN A 62 9.57 1.34 -1.49
CA ASN A 62 9.92 2.74 -1.58
C ASN A 62 8.90 3.62 -2.34
N CYS A 63 7.66 3.18 -2.55
CA CYS A 63 6.69 3.87 -3.41
C CYS A 63 6.34 5.32 -3.00
N LEU A 64 6.60 5.71 -1.75
CA LEU A 64 6.38 7.07 -1.24
C LEU A 64 7.67 7.89 -1.15
N GLN A 65 8.82 7.30 -1.47
CA GLN A 65 10.10 7.97 -1.45
C GLN A 65 10.47 8.45 -2.86
N ARG A 66 10.97 9.67 -2.94
CA ARG A 66 11.57 10.18 -4.17
C ARG A 66 13.05 9.80 -4.17
N VAL A 67 13.44 8.94 -5.11
CA VAL A 67 14.83 8.60 -5.43
C VAL A 67 15.43 9.58 -6.44
#